data_AF-A0A9P1ENP3-F1
#
_entry.id   AF-A0A9P1ENP3-F1
#
_cell.length_a   1.000
_cell.length_b   1.000
_cell.length_c   1.000
_cell.angle_alpha   90.00
_cell.angle_beta   90.00
_cell.angle_gamma   90.00
#
_symmetry.space_group_name_H-M   'P 1'
#
loop_
_entity.id
_entity.type
_entity.pdbx_description
1 polymer ?
#
loop_
_entity_poly.entity_id
_entity_poly.type
_entity_poly.pdbx_seq_one_letter_code
_entity_poly.pdbx_strand_id
1 'polypeptide(L)'
;MAKLIAKEGKSATLKLPSGEVRFISQNCSATIGQVGNVGFNQKNLGRAGAKRWLGKRPVVRGVVMNPVDHPHGGGEGRAPIGRKKTYNPLGLSRTWKKN
;
A
#
# COMPACT_ATOMS: atom_id res chain seq x y z
N MET A 1 14.85 -5.77 2.70
CA MET A 1 15.49 -7.02 2.21
C MET A 1 14.89 -8.21 2.94
N ALA A 2 14.85 -9.39 2.31
CA ALA A 2 14.48 -10.61 3.00
C ALA A 2 15.71 -11.20 3.71
N LYS A 3 15.51 -11.87 4.84
CA LYS A 3 16.58 -12.56 5.59
C LYS A 3 16.16 -13.99 5.90
N LEU A 4 17.06 -14.94 5.71
CA LEU A 4 16.90 -16.30 6.22
C LEU A 4 17.20 -16.30 7.72
N ILE A 5 16.26 -16.77 8.54
CA ILE A 5 16.43 -16.87 10.01
C ILE A 5 16.89 -18.27 10.39
N ALA A 6 16.13 -19.28 9.97
CA ALA A 6 16.34 -20.66 10.36
C ALA A 6 15.93 -21.61 9.23
N LYS A 7 16.44 -22.83 9.28
CA LYS A 7 16.02 -23.93 8.42
C LYS A 7 15.68 -25.11 9.33
N GLU A 8 14.49 -25.67 9.17
CA GLU A 8 14.01 -26.78 9.99
C GLU A 8 13.20 -27.76 9.12
N GLY A 9 13.57 -29.04 9.16
CA GLY A 9 12.91 -30.08 8.39
C GLY A 9 12.88 -29.76 6.88
N LYS A 10 11.67 -29.70 6.30
CA LYS A 10 11.42 -29.40 4.87
C LYS A 10 11.20 -27.91 4.57
N SER A 11 11.24 -27.05 5.59
CA SER A 11 10.88 -25.64 5.51
C SER A 11 12.01 -24.72 5.99
N ALA A 12 12.01 -23.51 5.47
CA ALA A 12 12.92 -22.43 5.84
C ALA A 12 12.10 -21.22 6.32
N THR A 13 12.55 -20.61 7.41
CA THR A 13 11.91 -19.44 8.01
C THR A 13 12.57 -18.19 7.45
N LEU A 14 11.81 -17.39 6.70
CA LEU A 14 12.26 -16.11 6.14
C LEU A 14 11.57 -14.94 6.84
N LYS A 15 12.34 -13.88 7.12
CA LYS A 15 11.81 -12.55 7.41
C LYS A 15 11.71 -11.77 6.12
N LEU A 16 10.50 -11.40 5.71
CA LEU A 16 10.22 -10.67 4.48
C LEU A 16 10.55 -9.16 4.63
N PRO A 17 10.69 -8.42 3.52
CA PRO A 17 10.84 -6.96 3.56
C PRO A 17 9.66 -6.23 4.23
N SER A 18 8.47 -6.85 4.25
CA SER A 18 7.30 -6.37 5.00
C SER A 18 7.47 -6.45 6.52
N GLY A 19 8.47 -7.20 7.00
CA GLY A 19 8.66 -7.50 8.43
C GLY A 19 8.00 -8.81 8.87
N GLU A 20 7.10 -9.37 8.06
CA GLU A 20 6.43 -10.65 8.30
C GLU A 20 7.44 -11.82 8.31
N VAL A 21 7.25 -12.77 9.22
CA VAL A 21 8.01 -14.02 9.26
C VAL A 21 7.17 -15.12 8.65
N ARG A 22 7.70 -15.78 7.62
CA ARG A 22 6.97 -16.77 6.83
C ARG A 22 7.81 -18.01 6.56
N PHE A 23 7.15 -19.17 6.61
CA PHE A 23 7.74 -20.46 6.22
C PHE A 23 7.61 -20.68 4.72
N ILE A 24 8.71 -21.07 4.08
CA ILE A 24 8.82 -21.38 2.65
C ILE A 24 9.52 -22.74 2.51
N SER A 25 9.20 -23.52 1.49
CA SER A 25 9.86 -24.81 1.25
C SER A 25 11.37 -24.63 0.99
N GLN A 26 12.18 -25.53 1.52
CA GLN A 26 13.64 -25.52 1.27
C GLN A 26 14.00 -25.79 -0.19
N ASN A 27 13.09 -26.38 -0.97
CA ASN A 27 13.30 -26.67 -2.38
C ASN A 27 13.13 -25.43 -3.29
N CYS A 28 12.70 -24.29 -2.74
CA CYS A 28 12.55 -23.05 -3.51
C CYS A 28 13.90 -22.41 -3.83
N SER A 29 14.10 -21.99 -5.07
CA SER A 29 15.29 -21.23 -5.49
C SER A 29 15.23 -19.78 -5.01
N ALA A 30 16.39 -19.22 -4.67
CA ALA A 30 16.55 -17.81 -4.30
C ALA A 30 17.88 -17.26 -4.81
N THR A 31 17.95 -15.95 -5.01
CA THR A 31 19.17 -15.24 -5.41
C THR A 31 19.80 -14.54 -4.21
N ILE A 32 21.12 -14.64 -4.10
CA ILE A 32 21.89 -14.01 -3.01
C ILE A 32 22.04 -12.51 -3.31
N GLY A 33 21.82 -11.67 -2.30
CA GLY A 33 22.08 -10.24 -2.35
C GLY A 33 20.82 -9.38 -2.25
N GLN A 34 21.02 -8.07 -2.29
CA GLN A 34 19.95 -7.07 -2.30
C GLN A 34 19.70 -6.60 -3.74
N VAL A 35 18.43 -6.35 -4.08
CA VAL A 35 18.08 -5.68 -5.34
C VAL A 35 18.76 -4.32 -5.40
N GLY A 36 19.45 -4.03 -6.51
CA GLY A 36 20.14 -2.75 -6.75
C GLY A 36 19.21 -1.54 -6.83
N ASN A 37 19.76 -0.34 -7.10
CA ASN A 37 19.01 0.92 -7.17
C ASN A 37 18.31 1.30 -5.84
N VAL A 38 19.04 1.18 -4.73
CA VAL A 38 18.54 1.44 -3.35
C VAL A 38 18.02 2.89 -3.18
N GLY A 39 18.60 3.85 -3.91
CA GLY A 39 18.21 5.26 -3.89
C GLY A 39 16.99 5.61 -4.76
N PHE A 40 16.29 4.64 -5.35
CA PHE A 40 15.15 4.92 -6.24
C PHE A 40 14.08 5.82 -5.59
N ASN A 41 13.82 5.62 -4.29
CA ASN A 41 12.82 6.36 -3.54
C ASN A 41 13.24 7.80 -3.17
N GLN A 42 14.49 8.18 -3.40
CA GLN A 42 14.97 9.55 -3.15
C GLN A 42 14.60 10.52 -4.29
N LYS A 43 14.12 9.99 -5.43
CA LYS A 43 13.76 10.80 -6.59
C LYS A 43 12.39 11.44 -6.41
N ASN A 44 12.35 12.77 -6.43
CA ASN A 44 11.10 13.54 -6.51
C ASN A 44 10.66 13.70 -7.97
N LEU A 45 9.39 13.41 -8.27
CA LEU A 45 8.86 13.50 -9.64
C LEU A 45 8.73 14.95 -10.17
N GLY A 46 8.70 15.96 -9.28
CA GLY A 46 8.79 17.39 -9.59
C GLY A 46 7.59 18.02 -10.31
N ARG A 47 6.88 17.29 -11.16
CA ARG A 47 5.74 17.78 -11.97
C ARG A 47 4.61 16.75 -12.07
N ALA A 48 3.39 17.24 -12.26
CA ALA A 48 2.21 16.39 -12.42
C ALA A 48 2.33 15.44 -13.64
N GLY A 49 2.88 15.92 -14.76
CA GLY A 49 3.07 15.13 -15.98
C GLY A 49 3.96 13.90 -15.78
N ALA A 50 4.96 13.97 -14.91
CA ALA A 50 5.83 12.83 -14.62
C ALA A 50 5.07 11.65 -13.99
N LYS A 51 4.02 11.92 -13.20
CA LYS A 51 3.12 10.85 -12.68
C LYS A 51 2.32 10.20 -13.80
N ARG A 52 1.93 10.95 -14.83
CA ARG A 52 1.19 10.44 -15.99
C ARG A 52 2.03 9.50 -16.84
N TRP A 53 3.33 9.76 -16.99
CA TRP A 53 4.27 8.87 -17.68
C TRP A 53 4.40 7.49 -17.02
N LEU A 54 4.19 7.42 -15.70
CA LEU A 54 4.13 6.16 -14.95
C LEU A 54 2.76 5.45 -15.07
N GLY A 55 1.87 5.89 -15.96
CA GLY A 55 0.53 5.32 -16.14
C GLY A 55 -0.47 5.67 -15.03
N LYS A 56 -0.12 6.55 -14.08
CA LYS A 56 -0.99 6.89 -12.95
C LYS A 56 -1.89 8.09 -13.30
N ARG A 57 -3.20 7.86 -13.32
CA ARG A 57 -4.22 8.91 -13.53
C ARG A 57 -4.42 9.74 -12.25
N PRO A 58 -4.90 11.00 -12.37
CA PRO A 58 -5.30 11.79 -11.21
C PRO A 58 -6.38 11.09 -10.39
N VAL A 59 -6.32 11.21 -9.07
CA VAL A 59 -7.30 10.64 -8.13
C VAL A 59 -8.06 11.78 -7.46
N VAL A 60 -9.39 11.71 -7.49
CA VAL A 60 -10.28 12.70 -6.86
C VAL A 60 -10.52 12.31 -5.40
N ARG A 61 -10.52 13.28 -4.49
CA ARG A 61 -10.81 13.03 -3.06
C ARG A 61 -12.31 12.81 -2.86
N GLY A 62 -12.68 11.80 -2.08
CA GLY A 62 -14.08 11.46 -1.79
C GLY A 62 -14.90 12.58 -1.15
N VAL A 63 -14.26 13.51 -0.42
CA VAL A 63 -14.94 14.67 0.20
C VAL A 63 -15.47 15.69 -0.81
N VAL A 64 -14.95 15.68 -2.04
CA VAL A 64 -15.36 16.61 -3.11
C VAL A 64 -16.43 15.96 -4.01
N MET A 65 -16.73 14.69 -3.80
CA MET A 65 -17.72 13.94 -4.59
C MET A 65 -19.14 14.19 -4.05
N ASN A 66 -20.16 13.74 -4.77
CA ASN A 66 -21.54 13.81 -4.29
C ASN A 66 -21.80 12.72 -3.22
N PRO A 67 -22.83 12.87 -2.36
CA PRO A 67 -23.19 11.85 -1.38
C PRO A 67 -23.47 10.46 -1.96
N VAL A 68 -23.93 10.38 -3.21
CA VAL A 68 -24.18 9.12 -3.93
C VAL A 68 -22.89 8.42 -4.36
N ASP A 69 -21.82 9.19 -4.64
CA ASP A 69 -20.57 8.68 -5.21
C ASP A 69 -19.57 8.25 -4.13
N HIS A 70 -19.61 8.91 -2.95
CA HIS A 70 -18.71 8.59 -1.85
C HIS A 70 -19.38 8.82 -0.49
N PRO A 71 -19.12 7.96 0.51
CA PRO A 71 -19.62 8.15 1.89
C PRO A 71 -19.24 9.46 2.59
N HIS A 72 -18.34 10.25 2.01
CA HIS A 72 -17.88 11.54 2.55
C HIS A 72 -18.29 12.71 1.66
N GLY A 73 -19.06 12.45 0.60
CA GLY A 73 -19.46 13.47 -0.36
C GLY A 73 -20.57 14.37 0.16
N GLY A 74 -20.67 15.57 -0.44
CA GLY A 74 -21.67 16.59 -0.13
C GLY A 74 -21.27 17.61 0.95
N GLY A 75 -22.24 18.46 1.28
CA GLY A 75 -22.09 19.63 2.17
C GLY A 75 -22.13 20.95 1.42
N GLU A 76 -22.56 22.02 2.10
CA GLU A 76 -22.69 23.40 1.56
C GLU A 76 -21.32 24.10 1.49
N GLY A 77 -20.31 23.43 0.93
CA GLY A 77 -18.93 23.90 0.84
C GLY A 77 -17.93 22.83 1.28
N ARG A 78 -16.83 23.27 1.90
CA ARG A 78 -15.81 22.33 2.38
C ARG A 78 -16.29 21.65 3.67
N ALA A 79 -16.75 20.40 3.54
CA ALA A 79 -17.19 19.61 4.68
C ALA A 79 -16.04 18.87 5.39
N PRO A 80 -16.12 18.71 6.73
CA PRO A 80 -15.39 17.66 7.43
C PRO A 80 -15.97 16.28 7.09
N ILE A 81 -15.35 15.19 7.54
CA ILE A 81 -15.79 13.82 7.23
C ILE A 81 -17.22 13.52 7.72
N GLY A 82 -17.68 14.18 8.79
CA GLY A 82 -19.06 14.07 9.29
C GLY A 82 -19.47 12.67 9.81
N ARG A 83 -18.53 11.72 9.90
CA ARG A 83 -18.76 10.34 10.35
C ARG A 83 -17.73 9.94 11.42
N LYS A 84 -18.13 9.01 12.30
CA LYS A 84 -17.27 8.48 13.39
C LYS A 84 -15.97 7.81 12.88
N LYS A 85 -16.00 7.25 11.67
CA LYS A 85 -14.87 6.57 11.03
C LYS A 85 -14.71 7.08 9.60
N THR A 86 -13.53 6.89 9.04
CA THR A 86 -13.28 7.12 7.61
C THR A 86 -13.68 5.88 6.81
N TYR A 87 -14.31 6.10 5.66
CA TYR A 87 -14.78 5.04 4.77
C TYR A 87 -14.07 5.10 3.42
N ASN A 88 -13.92 3.94 2.79
CA ASN A 88 -13.58 3.86 1.38
C ASN A 88 -14.83 4.13 0.51
N PRO A 89 -14.71 4.24 -0.82
CA PRO A 89 -15.85 4.50 -1.70
C PRO A 89 -16.97 3.47 -1.57
N LEU A 90 -16.63 2.22 -1.19
CA LEU A 90 -17.57 1.11 -1.00
C LEU A 90 -18.25 1.10 0.38
N GLY A 91 -18.02 2.11 1.23
CA GLY A 91 -18.65 2.17 2.56
C GLY A 91 -18.01 1.28 3.63
N LEU A 92 -16.84 0.68 3.37
CA LEU A 92 -16.07 -0.07 4.36
C LEU A 92 -15.14 0.87 5.14
N SER A 93 -15.09 0.71 6.47
CA SER A 93 -14.27 1.59 7.30
C SER A 93 -12.78 1.30 7.11
N ARG A 94 -12.01 2.35 6.78
CA ARG A 94 -10.57 2.24 6.48
C ARG A 94 -9.71 1.89 7.69
N THR A 95 -10.25 2.06 8.90
CA THR A 95 -9.61 1.72 10.17
C THR A 95 -9.77 0.24 10.56
N TRP A 96 -10.65 -0.51 9.89
CA TRP A 96 -10.73 -1.97 10.01
C TRP A 96 -9.80 -2.63 9.00
N LYS A 97 -8.49 -2.47 9.22
CA LYS A 97 -7.51 -3.34 8.59
C LYS A 97 -7.35 -4.54 9.52
N LYS A 98 -7.74 -5.75 9.08
CA LYS A 98 -7.30 -6.98 9.76
C LYS A 98 -5.78 -7.00 9.64
N ASN A 99 -5.08 -7.02 10.79
CA ASN A 99 -3.69 -7.45 10.84
C ASN A 99 -3.63 -8.95 10.52
#